data_AF-A0A535XL06-F1
#
_entry.id   AF-A0A535XL06-F1
#
_cell.length_a   1.000
_cell.length_b   1.000
_cell.length_c   1.000
_cell.angle_alpha   90.00
_cell.angle_beta   90.00
_cell.angle_gamma   90.00
#
_symmetry.space_group_name_H-M   'P 1'
#
loop_
_entity.id
_entity.type
_entity.pdbx_description
1 polymer ?
#
loop_
_entity_poly.entity_id
_entity_poly.type
_entity_poly.pdbx_seq_one_letter_code
_entity_poly.pdbx_strand_id
1 'polypeptide(L)' 'MRVPLSVLEFRDRAAAFFGDVEAIVDGDKRFTYRLYAERTHRLANALRTMGIKPGDRVSFMSYNS' A
#
# COMPACT_ATOMS: atom_id res chain seq x y z
N MET A 1 -4.47 -25.12 7.27
CA MET A 1 -3.77 -23.90 6.80
C MET A 1 -4.36 -22.71 7.52
N ARG A 2 -3.55 -21.80 8.09
CA ARG A 2 -4.03 -20.57 8.73
C ARG A 2 -3.83 -19.42 7.75
N VAL A 3 -4.91 -18.81 7.30
CA VAL A 3 -4.87 -17.63 6.42
C VAL A 3 -5.32 -16.42 7.26
N PRO A 4 -4.40 -15.55 7.70
CA PRO A 4 -4.78 -14.38 8.47
C PRO A 4 -5.53 -13.40 7.58
N LEU A 5 -6.75 -13.01 7.99
CA LEU A 5 -7.53 -11.99 7.30
C LEU A 5 -6.85 -10.63 7.47
N SER A 6 -6.25 -10.13 6.38
CA SER A 6 -5.54 -8.87 6.38
C SER A 6 -6.08 -7.96 5.29
N VAL A 7 -6.37 -6.71 5.64
CA VAL A 7 -6.78 -5.68 4.67
C VAL A 7 -5.74 -5.44 3.58
N LEU A 8 -4.47 -5.81 3.83
CA LEU A 8 -3.40 -5.72 2.84
C LEU A 8 -3.64 -6.65 1.63
N GLU A 9 -4.37 -7.75 1.81
CA GLU A 9 -4.70 -8.67 0.72
C GLU A 9 -5.61 -8.02 -0.33
N PHE A 10 -6.43 -7.03 0.05
CA PHE A 10 -7.27 -6.31 -0.90
C PHE A 10 -6.44 -5.51 -1.91
N ARG A 11 -5.35 -4.88 -1.47
CA ARG A 11 -4.41 -4.20 -2.37
C ARG A 11 -3.79 -5.19 -3.35
N ASP A 12 -3.25 -6.31 -2.83
CA ASP A 12 -2.53 -7.28 -3.67
C ASP A 12 -3.47 -7.93 -4.69
N ARG A 13 -4.70 -8.24 -4.27
CA ARG A 13 -5.76 -8.71 -5.18
C ARG A 13 -6.12 -7.66 -6.22
N ALA A 14 -6.28 -6.39 -5.83
CA ALA A 14 -6.63 -5.33 -6.77
C ALA A 14 -5.53 -5.10 -7.81
N ALA A 15 -4.26 -5.14 -7.41
CA ALA A 15 -3.13 -5.05 -8.34
C ALA A 15 -3.07 -6.23 -9.31
N ALA A 16 -3.40 -7.45 -8.85
CA ALA A 16 -3.37 -8.65 -9.68
C ALA A 16 -4.50 -8.71 -10.72
N PHE A 17 -5.72 -8.32 -10.36
CA PHE A 17 -6.90 -8.46 -11.23
C PHE A 17 -7.30 -7.15 -11.95
N PHE A 18 -6.93 -5.99 -11.39
CA PHE A 18 -7.34 -4.68 -11.88
C PHE A 18 -6.15 -3.72 -12.00
N GLY A 19 -4.94 -4.26 -12.21
CA GLY A 19 -3.68 -3.51 -12.11
C GLY A 19 -3.59 -2.25 -12.95
N ASP A 20 -4.23 -2.22 -14.12
CA ASP A 20 -4.24 -1.07 -15.03
C ASP A 20 -5.42 -0.11 -14.84
N VAL A 21 -6.34 -0.44 -13.93
CA VAL A 21 -7.46 0.44 -13.55
C VAL A 21 -6.97 1.54 -12.62
N GLU A 22 -7.45 2.75 -12.84
CA GLU A 22 -7.20 3.91 -11.99
C GLU A 22 -7.78 3.69 -10.59
N ALA A 23 -6.92 3.77 -9.57
CA ALA A 23 -7.21 3.45 -8.18
C ALA A 23 -7.23 4.68 -7.27
N ILE A 24 -6.38 5.67 -7.54
CA ILE A 24 -6.26 6.88 -6.74
C ILE A 24 -6.25 8.09 -7.67
N VAL A 25 -7.07 9.07 -7.29
CA VAL A 25 -7.27 10.36 -7.95
C VAL A 25 -7.10 11.44 -6.89
N ASP A 26 -6.00 12.19 -6.94
CA ASP A 26 -5.69 13.31 -6.03
C ASP A 26 -5.28 14.53 -6.85
N GLY A 27 -6.19 15.49 -7.06
CA GLY A 27 -5.95 16.68 -7.89
C GLY A 27 -5.63 16.29 -9.35
N ASP A 28 -4.38 16.48 -9.77
CA ASP A 28 -3.85 16.07 -11.08
C ASP A 28 -3.15 14.70 -11.04
N LYS A 29 -2.88 14.16 -9.85
CA LYS A 29 -2.22 12.86 -9.71
C LYS A 29 -3.22 11.74 -9.99
N ARG A 30 -2.78 10.78 -10.79
CA ARG A 30 -3.51 9.55 -11.10
C ARG A 30 -2.60 8.36 -10.86
N PHE A 31 -3.07 7.37 -10.13
CA PHE A 31 -2.34 6.11 -9.92
C PHE A 31 -3.24 4.93 -10.23
N THR A 32 -2.71 3.96 -10.97
CA THR A 32 -3.36 2.66 -11.15
C THR A 32 -3.19 1.78 -9.91
N TYR A 33 -3.97 0.71 -9.78
CA TYR A 33 -3.80 -0.25 -8.68
C TYR A 33 -2.39 -0.85 -8.64
N ARG A 34 -1.78 -1.11 -9.80
CA ARG A 34 -0.39 -1.59 -9.88
C ARG A 34 0.61 -0.57 -9.33
N LEU A 35 0.47 0.70 -9.70
CA LEU A 35 1.35 1.77 -9.22
C LEU A 35 1.13 2.06 -7.72
N TYR A 36 -0.11 2.01 -7.25
CA TYR A 36 -0.43 2.09 -5.83
C TYR A 36 0.26 0.97 -5.04
N ALA A 37 0.15 -0.29 -5.50
CA ALA A 37 0.78 -1.42 -4.84
C ALA A 37 2.31 -1.29 -4.78
N GLU A 38 2.94 -0.97 -5.90
CA GLU A 38 4.39 -0.77 -5.98
C GLU A 38 4.88 0.31 -5.00
N ARG A 39 4.19 1.46 -4.95
CA ARG A 39 4.55 2.57 -4.06
C ARG A 39 4.43 2.18 -2.59
N THR A 40 3.35 1.50 -2.20
CA THR A 40 3.18 1.05 -0.80
C THR A 40 4.20 -0.02 -0.40
N HIS A 41 4.55 -0.95 -1.29
CA HIS A 41 5.62 -1.93 -1.05
C HIS A 41 6.98 -1.23 -0.90
N ARG A 42 7.27 -0.22 -1.71
CA ARG A 42 8.51 0.56 -1.60
C ARG A 42 8.63 1.24 -0.24
N LEU A 43 7.56 1.87 0.24
CA LEU A 43 7.52 2.47 1.57
C LEU A 43 7.68 1.41 2.67
N ALA A 44 6.98 0.28 2.58
CA ALA A 44 7.11 -0.81 3.55
C ALA A 44 8.55 -1.35 3.63
N ASN A 45 9.23 -1.51 2.49
CA ASN A 45 10.63 -1.93 2.45
C ASN A 45 11.57 -0.89 3.07
N ALA A 46 11.32 0.40 2.85
CA ALA A 46 12.07 1.48 3.49
C ALA A 46 11.89 1.47 5.02
N LEU A 47 10.65 1.36 5.51
CA LEU A 47 10.36 1.24 6.94
C LEU A 47 11.04 0.03 7.58
N ARG A 48 11.02 -1.11 6.88
CA ARG A 48 11.75 -2.32 7.33
C ARG A 48 13.25 -2.07 7.41
N THR A 49 13.82 -1.34 6.45
CA THR A 49 15.26 -0.98 6.43
C THR A 49 15.61 -0.02 7.57
N MET A 50 14.67 0.83 8.01
CA MET A 50 14.81 1.69 9.19
C MET A 50 14.69 0.93 10.53
N GLY A 51 14.47 -0.39 10.50
CA GLY A 51 14.45 -1.24 11.69
C GLY A 51 13.08 -1.44 12.33
N ILE A 52 11.99 -1.03 11.67
CA ILE A 52 10.61 -1.25 12.16
C ILE A 52 10.28 -2.75 12.20
N LYS A 53 9.71 -3.20 13.32
CA LYS A 53 9.35 -4.59 13.62
C LYS A 53 7.84 -4.76 13.87
N PRO A 54 7.31 -6.00 13.84
CA PRO A 54 5.95 -6.26 14.26
C PRO A 54 5.68 -5.75 15.69
N GLY A 55 4.62 -4.95 15.85
CA GLY A 55 4.25 -4.32 17.12
C GLY A 55 4.79 -2.89 17.30
N ASP A 56 5.71 -2.44 16.45
CA ASP A 56 6.15 -1.05 16.43
C ASP A 56 5.06 -0.14 15.84
N ARG A 57 5.06 1.12 16.28
CA ARG A 57 4.09 2.13 15.83
C ARG A 57 4.74 3.09 14.87
N VAL A 58 4.06 3.37 13.76
CA VAL A 58 4.45 4.37 12.77
C VAL A 58 3.34 5.43 12.74
N SER A 59 3.68 6.67 13.11
CA SER A 59 2.74 7.80 13.05
C SER A 59 2.86 8.53 11.71
N PHE A 60 1.75 9.08 11.22
CA PHE A 60 1.72 10.01 10.10
C PHE A 60 0.76 11.15 10.44
N MET A 61 1.09 12.39 10.07
CA MET A 61 0.25 13.56 10.26
C MET A 61 0.23 14.33 8.93
N SER A 62 -0.89 14.21 8.22
CA SER A 62 -1.08 14.73 6.87
C SER A 62 -2.56 14.95 6.58
N TYR A 63 -2.86 15.69 5.52
CA TYR A 63 -4.15 15.66 4.87
C TYR A 63 -4.32 14.37 4.05
N ASN A 64 -5.53 14.14 3.53
CA ASN A 64 -5.75 13.14 2.50
C ASN A 64 -4.97 13.53 1.24
N SER A 65 -4.23 12.58 0.68
CA SER A 65 -3.29 12.76 -0.44
C SER A 65 -3.08 11.47 -1.21
#